data_AF-A0A928DVQ8-F1
#
_entry.id   AF-A0A928DVQ8-F1
#
_cell.length_a   1.000
_cell.length_b   1.000
_cell.length_c   1.000
_cell.angle_alpha   90.00
_cell.angle_beta   90.00
_cell.angle_gamma   90.00
#
_symmetry.space_group_name_H-M   'P 1'
#
loop_
_entity.id
_entity.type
_entity.pdbx_description
1 polymer ?
#
loop_
_entity_poly.entity_id
_entity_poly.type
_entity_poly.pdbx_seq_one_letter_code
_entity_poly.pdbx_strand_id
1 'polypeptide(L)'
;MRAIPNLHKIGFCRGKVEERIKNAAQEVTYLMAKVQIVNELAVFNVDSHRFEKTLHDFFAPARFSIDVWGPDGLRHTVREWFDLSLGVINEGIFRILNGSLEEFEYDPKQKAVVKRF
;
A
#
# COMPACT_ATOMS: atom_id res chain seq x y z
N MET A 1 20.65 9.98 -0.16
CA MET A 1 19.44 9.17 0.06
C MET A 1 19.23 8.33 -1.21
N ARG A 2 19.28 6.99 -1.15
CA ARG A 2 19.00 6.16 -2.33
C ARG A 2 17.49 6.17 -2.58
N ALA A 3 17.07 6.43 -3.82
CA ALA A 3 15.67 6.28 -4.21
C ALA A 3 15.29 4.79 -4.10
N ILE A 4 14.15 4.51 -3.47
CA ILE A 4 13.55 3.16 -3.47
C ILE A 4 12.63 3.12 -4.70
N PRO A 5 12.98 2.36 -5.75
CA PRO A 5 12.33 2.49 -7.04
C PRO A 5 10.84 2.09 -7.04
N ASN A 6 10.44 1.15 -6.18
CA ASN A 6 9.05 0.66 -6.10
C ASN A 6 8.41 0.98 -4.75
N LEU A 7 8.68 2.16 -4.18
CA LEU A 7 8.05 2.57 -2.93
C LEU A 7 6.65 3.11 -3.21
N HIS A 8 5.63 2.35 -2.82
CA HIS A 8 4.24 2.75 -2.99
C HIS A 8 3.49 2.76 -1.67
N LYS A 9 2.67 3.80 -1.46
CA LYS A 9 1.64 3.79 -0.44
C LYS A 9 0.42 3.05 -0.97
N ILE A 10 -0.09 2.10 -0.21
CA ILE A 10 -1.33 1.38 -0.52
C ILE A 10 -2.38 1.79 0.52
N GLY A 11 -3.52 2.30 0.08
CA GLY A 11 -4.62 2.64 0.97
C GLY A 11 -5.94 2.83 0.23
N PHE A 12 -7.02 2.88 0.98
CA PHE A 12 -8.36 3.11 0.45
C PHE A 12 -8.87 4.52 0.71
N CYS A 13 -9.71 5.01 -0.21
CA CYS A 13 -10.47 6.24 0.01
C CYS A 13 -11.91 6.09 -0.51
N ARG A 14 -12.83 6.83 0.10
CA ARG A 14 -14.19 6.99 -0.40
C ARG A 14 -14.26 8.32 -1.15
N GLY A 15 -14.52 8.29 -2.45
CA GLY A 15 -14.50 9.48 -3.31
C GLY A 15 -13.23 9.57 -4.16
N LYS A 16 -12.87 10.78 -4.59
CA LYS A 16 -11.76 11.03 -5.50
C LYS A 16 -10.41 10.98 -4.78
N VAL A 17 -9.46 10.22 -5.32
CA VAL A 17 -8.11 10.08 -4.76
C VAL A 17 -7.37 11.43 -4.74
N GLU A 18 -7.63 12.30 -5.70
CA GLU A 18 -7.01 13.63 -5.82
C GLU A 18 -7.32 14.52 -4.61
N GLU A 19 -8.55 14.47 -4.10
CA GLU A 19 -8.94 15.24 -2.91
C GLU A 19 -8.25 14.68 -1.66
N ARG A 20 -8.05 13.36 -1.60
CA ARG A 20 -7.36 12.70 -0.47
C ARG A 20 -5.88 13.05 -0.42
N ILE A 21 -5.22 13.27 -1.55
CA ILE A 21 -3.77 13.58 -1.61
C ILE A 21 -3.45 15.07 -1.70
N LYS A 22 -4.46 15.95 -1.76
CA LYS A 22 -4.28 17.40 -1.95
C LYS A 22 -3.32 18.05 -0.95
N ASN A 23 -3.33 17.57 0.30
CA ASN A 23 -2.50 18.07 1.39
C ASN A 23 -1.37 17.09 1.78
N ALA A 24 -0.99 16.15 0.90
CA ALA A 24 -0.01 15.11 1.20
C ALA A 24 1.32 15.64 1.77
N ALA A 25 1.81 16.78 1.26
CA ALA A 25 3.04 17.39 1.74
C ALA A 25 2.99 17.89 3.20
N GLN A 26 1.81 17.94 3.83
CA GLN A 26 1.61 18.35 5.22
C GLN A 26 1.12 17.19 6.11
N GLU A 27 0.95 16.01 5.54
CA GLU A 27 0.37 14.86 6.21
C GLU A 27 1.42 13.79 6.46
N VAL A 28 1.46 13.31 7.70
CA VAL A 28 2.42 12.29 8.16
C VAL A 28 2.29 10.98 7.38
N THR A 29 1.06 10.53 7.07
CA THR A 29 0.82 9.29 6.29
C THR A 29 1.48 9.33 4.90
N TYR A 30 1.66 10.53 4.34
CA TYR A 30 2.33 10.78 3.06
C TYR A 30 3.80 11.20 3.23
N LEU A 31 4.40 10.92 4.38
CA LEU A 31 5.79 11.24 4.71
C LEU A 31 6.10 12.75 4.62
N MET A 32 5.07 13.60 4.75
CA MET A 32 5.18 15.06 4.57
C MET A 32 5.82 15.45 3.23
N ALA A 33 5.57 14.65 2.19
CA ALA A 33 6.09 14.84 0.84
C ALA A 33 4.97 14.89 -0.19
N LYS A 34 5.26 15.48 -1.36
CA LYS A 34 4.36 15.38 -2.51
C LYS A 34 4.31 13.92 -2.96
N VAL A 35 3.10 13.45 -3.30
CA VAL A 35 2.88 12.11 -3.83
C VAL A 35 2.24 12.20 -5.21
N GLN A 36 2.41 11.14 -6.00
CA GLN A 36 1.81 11.00 -7.31
C GLN A 36 0.86 9.79 -7.29
N ILE A 37 -0.30 9.95 -7.91
CA ILE A 37 -1.19 8.83 -8.19
C ILE A 37 -0.58 8.03 -9.34
N VAL A 38 -0.24 6.77 -9.05
CA VAL A 38 0.36 5.84 -10.02
C VAL A 38 -0.60 4.72 -10.42
N ASN A 39 -1.65 4.49 -9.63
CA ASN A 39 -2.68 3.49 -9.88
C ASN A 39 -3.94 3.83 -9.07
N GLU A 40 -5.11 3.57 -9.63
CA GLU A 40 -6.42 3.69 -8.98
C GLU A 40 -7.31 2.53 -9.48
N LEU A 41 -7.91 1.80 -8.56
CA LEU A 41 -8.85 0.72 -8.88
C LEU A 41 -10.17 0.95 -8.15
N ALA A 42 -11.24 1.11 -8.93
CA ALA A 42 -12.58 1.15 -8.39
C ALA A 42 -13.07 -0.27 -8.03
N VAL A 43 -13.45 -0.47 -6.78
CA VAL A 43 -14.10 -1.70 -6.31
C VAL A 43 -15.49 -1.36 -5.75
N PHE A 44 -16.47 -2.20 -6.06
CA PHE A 44 -17.86 -2.03 -5.63
C PHE A 44 -18.30 -3.22 -4.79
N ASN A 45 -19.20 -2.99 -3.81
CA ASN A 45 -19.71 -4.02 -2.90
C ASN A 45 -18.62 -4.73 -2.07
N VAL A 46 -17.50 -4.05 -1.82
CA VAL A 46 -16.39 -4.55 -1.01
C VAL A 46 -16.30 -3.73 0.28
N ASP A 47 -16.10 -4.41 1.41
CA ASP A 47 -15.70 -3.74 2.66
C ASP A 47 -14.27 -3.22 2.49
N SER A 48 -14.14 -1.90 2.33
CA SER A 48 -12.85 -1.24 2.08
C SER A 48 -11.83 -1.49 3.18
N HIS A 49 -12.27 -1.54 4.45
CA HIS A 49 -11.36 -1.75 5.58
C HIS A 49 -10.83 -3.19 5.59
N ARG A 50 -11.73 -4.17 5.37
CA ARG A 50 -11.33 -5.57 5.30
C ARG A 50 -10.41 -5.82 4.12
N PHE A 51 -10.73 -5.27 2.95
CA PHE A 51 -9.92 -5.43 1.74
C PHE A 51 -8.52 -4.84 1.92
N GLU A 52 -8.43 -3.61 2.41
CA GLU A 52 -7.15 -2.94 2.70
C GLU A 52 -6.33 -3.76 3.69
N LYS A 53 -6.94 -4.19 4.80
CA LYS A 53 -6.26 -5.01 5.80
C LYS A 53 -5.73 -6.31 5.21
N THR A 54 -6.54 -7.03 4.42
CA THR A 54 -6.11 -8.28 3.77
C THR A 54 -4.93 -8.05 2.83
N LEU A 55 -4.97 -6.97 2.03
CA LEU A 55 -3.87 -6.62 1.12
C LEU A 55 -2.59 -6.25 1.88
N HIS A 56 -2.71 -5.47 2.95
CA HIS A 56 -1.59 -5.10 3.82
C HIS A 56 -0.98 -6.31 4.53
N ASP A 57 -1.80 -7.23 5.02
CA ASP A 57 -1.36 -8.45 5.69
C ASP A 57 -0.64 -9.38 4.70
N PHE A 58 -1.20 -9.54 3.49
CA PHE A 58 -0.59 -10.34 2.42
C PHE A 58 0.80 -9.83 2.02
N PHE A 59 0.96 -8.50 1.94
CA PHE A 59 2.23 -7.86 1.62
C PHE A 59 3.04 -7.42 2.84
N ALA A 60 2.71 -7.89 4.05
CA ALA A 60 3.45 -7.55 5.26
C ALA A 60 4.98 -7.77 5.16
N PRO A 61 5.50 -8.79 4.44
CA PRO A 61 6.95 -8.96 4.26
C PRO A 61 7.64 -7.84 3.46
N ALA A 62 6.89 -7.08 2.65
CA ALA A 62 7.40 -5.96 1.84
C ALA A 62 7.18 -4.59 2.49
N ARG A 63 6.54 -4.57 3.67
CA ARG A 63 6.08 -3.35 4.33
C ARG A 63 7.23 -2.61 5.00
N PHE A 64 7.30 -1.31 4.79
CA PHE A 64 8.15 -0.41 5.57
C PHE A 64 7.43 0.08 6.82
N SER A 65 8.19 0.15 7.91
CA SER A 65 7.83 0.91 9.10
C SER A 65 8.69 2.15 9.12
N ILE A 66 8.12 3.30 8.76
CA ILE A 66 8.86 4.55 8.61
C ILE A 66 8.47 5.49 9.75
N ASP A 67 9.47 5.91 10.52
CA ASP A 67 9.30 6.91 11.57
C ASP A 67 9.45 8.31 10.96
N VAL A 68 8.46 9.16 11.21
CA VAL A 68 8.40 10.56 10.74
C VAL A 68 8.05 11.46 11.92
N TRP A 69 8.69 12.61 12.00
CA TRP A 69 8.36 13.64 12.99
C TRP A 69 7.23 14.49 12.43
N GLY A 70 6.11 14.53 13.15
CA GLY A 70 4.97 15.35 12.79
C GLY A 70 5.18 16.82 13.13
N PRO A 71 4.34 17.72 12.59
CA PRO A 71 4.36 19.13 12.93
C PRO A 71 3.98 19.41 14.39
N ASP A 72 3.36 18.43 15.06
CA ASP A 72 3.08 18.41 16.50
C ASP A 72 4.35 18.17 17.36
N GLY A 73 5.50 17.90 16.73
CA GLY A 73 6.74 17.55 17.41
C GLY A 73 6.75 16.13 17.95
N LEU A 74 5.77 15.29 17.61
CA LEU A 74 5.70 13.89 18.01
C LEU A 74 6.24 12.98 16.91
N ARG A 75 6.75 11.82 17.32
CA ARG A 75 7.15 10.76 16.38
C ARG A 75 5.95 9.91 16.03
N HIS A 76 5.71 9.76 14.73
CA HIS A 76 4.66 8.92 14.16
C HIS A 76 5.28 7.81 13.32
N THR A 77 4.73 6.61 13.38
CA THR A 77 5.19 5.47 12.57
C THR A 77 4.13 5.14 11.53
N VAL A 78 4.47 5.31 10.25
CA VAL A 78 3.58 4.95 9.14
C VAL A 78 3.90 3.54 8.64
N ARG A 79 2.83 2.78 8.33
CA ARG A 79 2.91 1.34 7.96
C ARG A 79 2.20 0.99 6.67
N GLU A 80 1.85 2.01 5.89
CA GLU A 80 1.06 1.84 4.66
C GLU A 80 1.94 1.89 3.40
N TRP A 81 3.26 1.80 3.54
CA TRP A 81 4.25 1.91 2.47
C TRP A 81 4.97 0.58 2.23
N PHE A 82 5.18 0.21 0.96
CA PHE A 82 5.68 -1.11 0.55
C PHE A 82 6.70 -1.00 -0.59
N ASP A 83 7.72 -1.87 -0.64
CA ASP A 83 8.61 -2.07 -1.83
C ASP A 83 8.01 -3.16 -2.72
N LEU A 84 7.11 -2.78 -3.63
CA LEU A 84 6.36 -3.70 -4.50
C LEU A 84 6.19 -3.09 -5.89
N SER A 85 6.43 -3.83 -6.97
CA SER A 85 6.08 -3.31 -8.30
C SER A 85 4.55 -3.21 -8.47
N LEU A 86 4.10 -2.32 -9.36
CA LEU A 86 2.66 -2.20 -9.66
C LEU A 86 2.04 -3.52 -10.14
N GLY A 87 2.80 -4.33 -10.90
CA GLY A 87 2.35 -5.65 -11.35
C GLY A 87 2.06 -6.60 -10.18
N VAL A 88 2.92 -6.61 -9.16
CA VAL A 88 2.73 -7.43 -7.96
C VAL A 88 1.53 -6.95 -7.15
N ILE A 89 1.37 -5.62 -7.01
CA ILE A 89 0.22 -5.04 -6.30
C ILE A 89 -1.09 -5.44 -7.00
N ASN A 90 -1.15 -5.30 -8.33
CA ASN A 90 -2.32 -5.66 -9.14
C ASN A 90 -2.63 -7.16 -9.04
N GLU A 91 -1.61 -8.02 -9.04
CA GLU A 91 -1.80 -9.45 -8.84
C GLU A 91 -2.41 -9.75 -7.46
N GLY A 92 -1.88 -9.16 -6.38
CA GLY A 92 -2.44 -9.31 -5.04
C GLY A 92 -3.91 -8.88 -4.97
N ILE A 93 -4.25 -7.74 -5.59
CA ILE A 93 -5.64 -7.27 -5.68
C ILE A 93 -6.52 -8.28 -6.44
N PHE A 94 -6.06 -8.76 -7.59
CA PHE A 94 -6.81 -9.74 -8.39
C PHE A 94 -7.08 -11.02 -7.59
N ARG A 95 -6.09 -11.52 -6.83
CA ARG A 95 -6.22 -12.70 -5.97
C ARG A 95 -7.19 -12.50 -4.81
N ILE A 96 -7.28 -11.31 -4.24
CA ILE A 96 -8.32 -10.98 -3.25
C ILE A 96 -9.70 -11.00 -3.90
N LEU A 97 -9.85 -10.34 -5.06
CA LEU A 97 -11.15 -10.20 -5.73
C LEU A 97 -11.71 -11.53 -6.25
N ASN A 98 -10.85 -12.43 -6.73
CA ASN A 98 -11.26 -13.74 -7.24
C ASN A 98 -11.29 -14.84 -6.17
N GLY A 99 -10.95 -14.52 -4.91
CA GLY A 99 -10.98 -15.45 -3.79
C GLY A 99 -9.87 -16.50 -3.75
N SER A 100 -8.86 -16.42 -4.62
CA SER A 100 -7.74 -17.40 -4.67
C SER A 100 -6.55 -17.03 -3.77
N LEU A 101 -6.59 -15.89 -3.05
CA LEU A 101 -5.45 -15.40 -2.25
C LEU A 101 -4.85 -16.46 -1.31
N GLU A 102 -5.66 -17.33 -0.73
CA GLU A 102 -5.21 -18.35 0.23
C GLU A 102 -4.26 -19.38 -0.39
N GLU A 103 -4.32 -19.59 -1.70
CA GLU A 103 -3.43 -20.46 -2.47
C GLU A 103 -2.06 -19.82 -2.75
N PHE A 104 -1.89 -18.53 -2.42
CA PHE A 104 -0.70 -17.76 -2.76
C PHE A 104 -0.10 -17.06 -1.54
N GLU A 105 1.15 -16.66 -1.69
CA GLU A 105 1.84 -15.77 -0.77
C GLU A 105 2.79 -14.85 -1.52
N TYR A 106 3.15 -13.73 -0.89
CA TYR A 106 4.21 -12.87 -1.40
C TYR A 106 5.58 -13.37 -0.93
N ASP A 107 6.47 -13.68 -1.87
CA ASP A 107 7.86 -14.01 -1.60
C ASP A 107 8.74 -12.75 -1.75
N PRO A 108 9.30 -12.19 -0.65
CA PRO A 108 10.15 -10.99 -0.70
C PRO A 108 11.52 -11.22 -1.37
N LYS A 109 11.99 -12.47 -1.47
CA LYS A 109 13.23 -12.82 -2.16
C LYS A 109 13.02 -12.80 -3.68
N GLN A 110 11.92 -13.37 -4.13
CA GLN A 110 11.54 -13.37 -5.55
C GLN A 110 10.87 -12.08 -6.00
N LYS A 111 10.42 -11.24 -5.04
CA LYS A 111 9.59 -10.05 -5.26
C LYS A 111 8.37 -10.37 -6.12
N ALA A 112 7.71 -11.49 -5.83
CA ALA A 112 6.63 -12.03 -6.64
C ALA A 112 5.55 -12.69 -5.76
N VAL A 113 4.34 -12.78 -6.32
CA VAL A 113 3.28 -13.63 -5.78
C VAL A 113 3.51 -15.05 -6.27
N VAL A 114 3.67 -15.99 -5.34
CA VAL A 114 3.97 -17.40 -5.62
C VAL A 114 2.91 -18.30 -5.01
N LYS A 115 2.72 -19.49 -5.57
CA LYS A 115 1.78 -20.47 -5.04
C LYS A 115 2.34 -21.06 -3.74
N ARG A 116 1.49 -21.21 -2.73
CA ARG A 116 1.80 -21.93 -1.49
C ARG A 116 1.92 -23.42 -1.80
N PHE A 117 3.01 -24.05 -1.34
CA PHE A 117 3.26 -25.49 -1.46
C PHE A 117 3.06 -26.18 -0.12
#